data_AF-A0A3B3BYU7-F1
#
_entry.id   AF-A0A3B3BYU7-F1
#
_cell.length_a   1.000
_cell.length_b   1.000
_cell.length_c   1.000
_cell.angle_alpha   90.00
_cell.angle_beta   90.00
_cell.angle_gamma   90.00
#
_symmetry.space_group_name_H-M   'P 1'
#
loop_
_entity.id
_entity.type
_entity.pdbx_description
1 polymer ?
#
loop_
_entity_poly.entity_id
_entity_poly.type
_entity_poly.pdbx_seq_one_letter_code
_entity_poly.pdbx_strand_id
1 'polypeptide(L)'
;MCVSVCAAVALLVFFPGSLALDLLRATATSGDPLSIPKVHCRCSSYPNGALCSWSQPAASPPTHYIATYRERHGHSSTKMCNITSSGSSSPFPDSEQHWHCHLPNLKLLTDYIINITAVHSGGSSNFLASFMLEDIVKPDPPVNVRVSHHKSRNLLVEWSPPPTWASQHIFPLKYQILYQWEHKGSSKSVNLGPFENTKIELKGLIPGRAYQFQVCARELLGLGHCSSWSSPVNIIIPRTKA
;
A
#
# COMPACT_ATOMS: atom_id res chain seq x y z
N MET A 1 84.33 13.16 5.26
CA MET A 1 84.67 14.13 6.33
C MET A 1 83.87 15.39 6.01
N CYS A 2 82.92 15.90 6.79
CA CYS A 2 82.70 15.85 8.22
C CYS A 2 81.19 15.77 8.50
N VAL A 3 80.83 15.03 9.54
CA VAL A 3 79.47 14.86 10.06
C VAL A 3 79.09 16.13 10.81
N SER A 4 77.90 16.69 10.56
CA SER A 4 77.32 17.75 11.41
C SER A 4 76.02 17.24 12.02
N VAL A 5 76.12 16.84 13.28
CA VAL A 5 75.01 16.56 14.18
C VAL A 5 74.53 17.89 14.75
N CYS A 6 73.26 18.26 14.51
CA CYS A 6 72.57 19.26 15.31
C CYS A 6 71.42 18.58 16.05
N ALA A 7 71.66 18.31 17.34
CA ALA A 7 70.65 17.87 18.29
C ALA A 7 69.78 19.07 18.70
N ALA A 8 68.48 18.99 18.45
CA ALA A 8 67.50 19.85 19.10
C ALA A 8 66.77 19.02 20.17
N VAL A 9 67.01 19.39 21.42
CA VAL A 9 66.45 18.80 22.63
C VAL A 9 64.97 19.20 22.73
N ALA A 10 64.06 18.24 22.55
CA ALA A 10 62.67 18.41 22.93
C ALA A 10 62.50 17.92 24.38
N LEU A 11 62.44 18.87 25.32
CA LEU A 11 62.12 18.60 26.73
C LEU A 11 60.71 18.00 26.82
N LEU A 12 60.66 16.74 27.24
CA LEU A 12 59.45 16.01 27.62
C LEU A 12 58.84 16.63 28.87
N VAL A 13 57.70 17.31 28.71
CA VAL A 13 56.87 17.71 29.86
C VAL A 13 55.92 16.55 30.15
N PHE A 14 56.30 15.70 31.09
CA PHE A 14 55.46 14.64 31.63
C PHE A 14 54.42 15.25 32.59
N PHE A 15 53.14 15.20 32.21
CA PHE A 15 52.03 15.31 33.16
C PHE A 15 51.60 13.90 33.59
N PRO A 16 51.65 13.56 34.89
CA PRO A 16 51.22 12.26 35.37
C PRO A 16 49.70 12.29 35.63
N GLY A 17 48.95 11.55 34.83
CA GLY A 17 47.51 11.44 34.96
C GLY A 17 46.94 10.41 34.00
N SER A 18 46.90 9.16 34.48
CA SER A 18 46.05 8.04 34.06
C SER A 18 44.77 8.43 33.29
N LEU A 19 44.22 7.69 32.31
CA LEU A 19 44.22 6.27 31.98
C LEU A 19 43.67 6.15 30.54
N ALA A 20 44.22 5.23 29.76
CA ALA A 20 43.62 4.54 28.60
C ALA A 20 42.79 5.38 27.60
N LEU A 21 43.36 5.65 26.41
CA LEU A 21 42.53 5.61 25.20
C LEU A 21 42.12 4.15 25.01
N ASP A 22 40.94 3.79 25.50
CA ASP A 22 40.24 2.60 25.04
C ASP A 22 40.02 2.76 23.54
N LEU A 23 40.82 2.03 22.75
CA LEU A 23 40.49 1.71 21.38
C LEU A 23 39.20 0.90 21.44
N LEU A 24 38.05 1.56 21.30
CA LEU A 24 36.83 0.90 20.86
C LEU A 24 37.09 0.37 19.44
N ARG A 25 37.75 -0.79 19.39
CA ARG A 25 37.66 -1.71 18.27
C ARG A 25 36.24 -2.23 18.31
N ALA A 26 35.31 -1.47 17.76
CA ALA A 26 34.02 -1.98 17.37
C ALA A 26 34.31 -3.09 16.35
N THR A 27 34.39 -4.32 16.83
CA THR A 27 34.12 -5.46 15.98
C THR A 27 32.69 -5.27 15.51
N ALA A 28 32.54 -4.69 14.32
CA ALA A 28 31.32 -4.83 13.55
C ALA A 28 31.19 -6.33 13.31
N THR A 29 30.47 -7.01 14.21
CA THR A 29 29.96 -8.34 13.95
C THR A 29 29.20 -8.18 12.63
N SER A 30 29.66 -8.89 11.60
CA SER A 30 29.06 -8.96 10.27
C SER A 30 27.64 -9.53 10.39
N GLY A 31 26.70 -8.74 10.92
CA GLY A 31 25.29 -8.99 10.85
C GLY A 31 24.78 -8.32 9.59
N ASP A 32 24.14 -9.09 8.71
CA ASP A 32 23.43 -8.53 7.58
C ASP A 32 22.47 -7.42 8.04
N PRO A 33 22.35 -6.31 7.28
CA PRO A 33 21.49 -5.20 7.68
C PRO A 33 20.05 -5.69 7.82
N LEU A 34 19.47 -5.49 9.02
CA LEU A 34 18.10 -5.91 9.32
C LEU A 34 17.12 -5.24 8.35
N SER A 35 16.31 -6.04 7.68
CA SER A 35 15.33 -5.57 6.71
C SER A 35 14.15 -4.86 7.37
N ILE A 36 13.96 -3.57 7.07
CA ILE A 36 12.79 -2.79 7.52
C ILE A 36 11.52 -3.33 6.83
N PRO A 37 10.44 -3.63 7.58
CA PRO A 37 9.22 -4.14 7.00
C PRO A 37 8.55 -3.09 6.09
N LYS A 38 8.14 -3.51 4.89
CA LYS A 38 7.40 -2.67 3.94
C LYS A 38 5.91 -2.75 4.26
N VAL A 39 5.41 -1.76 4.99
CA VAL A 39 4.02 -1.73 5.45
C VAL A 39 3.17 -0.90 4.50
N HIS A 40 2.00 -1.44 4.16
CA HIS A 40 0.96 -0.74 3.41
C HIS A 40 -0.34 -0.72 4.24
N CYS A 41 -0.88 0.47 4.48
CA CYS A 41 -2.15 0.66 5.17
C CYS A 41 -3.24 1.04 4.18
N ARG A 42 -4.45 0.49 4.33
CA ARG A 42 -5.62 0.84 3.52
C ARG A 42 -6.90 0.89 4.35
N CYS A 43 -7.82 1.77 3.96
CA CYS A 43 -9.17 1.82 4.49
C CYS A 43 -10.16 1.43 3.39
N SER A 44 -10.64 0.18 3.42
CA SER A 44 -11.62 -0.34 2.43
C SER A 44 -13.08 -0.18 2.84
N SER A 45 -13.35 0.26 4.07
CA SER A 45 -14.70 0.47 4.60
C SER A 45 -14.72 1.78 5.38
N TYR A 46 -14.68 2.91 4.68
CA TYR A 46 -14.59 4.22 5.34
C TYR A 46 -15.90 4.55 6.08
N PRO A 47 -15.83 5.03 7.34
CA PRO A 47 -14.65 5.41 8.13
C PRO A 47 -14.28 4.38 9.22
N ASN A 48 -14.61 3.09 9.02
CA ASN A 48 -14.64 2.07 10.08
C ASN A 48 -13.26 1.66 10.64
N GLY A 49 -12.18 2.03 9.97
CA GLY A 49 -10.81 1.73 10.40
C GLY A 49 -9.86 1.48 9.24
N ALA A 50 -8.62 1.13 9.58
CA ALA A 50 -7.57 0.83 8.61
C ALA A 50 -7.03 -0.59 8.80
N LEU A 51 -6.63 -1.22 7.70
CA LEU A 51 -5.90 -2.49 7.69
C LEU A 51 -4.48 -2.22 7.20
N CYS A 52 -3.49 -2.47 8.05
CA CYS A 52 -2.08 -2.37 7.71
C CYS A 52 -1.50 -3.76 7.51
N SER A 53 -0.77 -3.97 6.43
CA SER A 53 -0.22 -5.27 6.04
C SER A 53 1.22 -5.16 5.55
N TRP A 54 2.02 -6.21 5.80
CA TRP A 54 3.41 -6.32 5.36
C TRP A 54 3.77 -7.77 5.06
N SER A 55 4.72 -7.98 4.15
CA SER A 55 5.29 -9.30 3.85
C SER A 55 6.52 -9.57 4.71
N GLN A 56 6.77 -10.84 5.00
CA GLN A 56 7.97 -11.26 5.69
C GLN A 56 9.20 -11.11 4.78
N PRO A 57 10.30 -10.51 5.27
CA PRO A 57 11.55 -10.47 4.49
C PRO A 57 12.21 -11.85 4.39
N ALA A 58 12.54 -12.28 3.16
CA ALA A 58 13.19 -13.57 2.91
C ALA A 58 14.63 -13.67 3.45
N ALA A 59 15.37 -12.56 3.46
CA ALA A 59 16.79 -12.54 3.80
C ALA A 59 17.08 -12.62 5.32
N SER A 60 16.13 -12.20 6.16
CA SER A 60 16.29 -12.20 7.62
C SER A 60 14.92 -12.26 8.32
N PRO A 61 14.34 -13.47 8.51
CA PRO A 61 13.02 -13.60 9.09
C PRO A 61 13.05 -13.16 10.56
N PRO A 62 12.17 -12.22 10.98
CA PRO A 62 12.08 -11.83 12.38
C PRO A 62 11.42 -12.92 13.22
N THR A 63 11.75 -12.93 14.51
CA THR A 63 11.16 -13.84 15.51
C THR A 63 9.70 -13.53 15.78
N HIS A 64 9.36 -12.24 15.85
CA HIS A 64 8.00 -11.75 16.00
C HIS A 64 7.94 -10.28 15.58
N TYR A 65 6.71 -9.78 15.42
CA TYR A 65 6.43 -8.39 15.17
C TYR A 65 5.71 -7.76 16.36
N ILE A 66 5.93 -6.47 16.57
CA ILE A 66 5.20 -5.64 17.53
C ILE A 66 4.61 -4.48 16.74
N ALA A 67 3.28 -4.32 16.78
CA ALA A 67 2.57 -3.26 16.08
C ALA A 67 1.87 -2.36 17.10
N THR A 68 2.17 -1.07 17.06
CA THR A 68 1.55 -0.06 17.92
C THR A 68 1.10 1.14 17.10
N TYR A 69 0.07 1.83 17.57
CA TYR A 69 -0.42 3.04 16.93
C TYR A 69 -0.92 4.06 17.96
N ARG A 70 -0.83 5.34 17.61
CA ARG A 70 -1.26 6.46 18.47
C ARG A 70 -1.63 7.68 17.64
N GLU A 71 -2.41 8.58 18.22
CA GLU A 71 -2.66 9.91 17.66
C GLU A 71 -1.39 10.76 17.79
N ARG A 72 -1.00 11.50 16.74
CA ARG A 72 0.23 12.30 16.75
C ARG A 72 0.18 13.46 17.74
N HIS A 73 -0.95 14.17 17.77
CA HIS A 73 -1.13 15.41 18.54
C HIS A 73 -2.06 15.23 19.75
N GLY A 74 -2.39 13.98 20.11
CA GLY A 74 -3.27 13.67 21.23
C GLY A 74 -2.51 13.23 22.49
N HIS A 75 -3.13 13.41 23.65
CA HIS A 75 -2.72 12.76 24.91
C HIS A 75 -3.09 11.26 24.97
N SER A 76 -3.57 10.71 23.86
CA SER A 76 -4.00 9.31 23.73
C SER A 76 -2.83 8.36 24.00
N SER A 77 -3.07 7.39 24.88
CA SER A 77 -2.12 6.32 25.17
C SER A 77 -1.84 5.50 23.91
N THR A 78 -0.61 4.99 23.80
CA THR A 78 -0.21 4.13 22.69
C THR A 78 -1.02 2.83 22.76
N LYS A 79 -1.71 2.50 21.67
CA LYS A 79 -2.52 1.30 21.56
C LYS A 79 -1.72 0.20 20.88
N MET A 80 -1.84 -1.02 21.39
CA MET A 80 -1.28 -2.21 20.75
C MET A 80 -2.25 -2.72 19.70
N CYS A 81 -1.72 -3.14 18.54
CA CYS A 81 -2.53 -3.76 17.50
C CYS A 81 -2.31 -5.27 17.49
N ASN A 82 -3.41 -6.01 17.40
CA ASN A 82 -3.36 -7.46 17.29
C ASN A 82 -2.91 -7.85 15.89
N ILE A 83 -1.74 -8.46 15.81
CA ILE A 83 -1.15 -8.92 14.56
C ILE A 83 -1.67 -10.33 14.27
N THR A 84 -2.15 -10.52 13.06
CA THR A 84 -2.63 -11.79 12.55
C THR A 84 -1.84 -12.15 11.30
N SER A 85 -1.46 -13.42 11.17
CA SER A 85 -0.79 -13.93 9.99
C SER A 85 -1.73 -14.74 9.12
N SER A 86 -1.75 -14.45 7.83
CA SER A 86 -2.36 -15.33 6.84
C SER A 86 -1.28 -16.27 6.31
N GLY A 87 -0.97 -17.32 7.08
CA GLY A 87 -0.12 -18.41 6.62
C GLY A 87 -0.96 -19.42 5.86
N SER A 88 -0.64 -19.67 4.59
CA SER A 88 -1.34 -20.71 3.85
C SER A 88 -0.89 -22.07 4.37
N SER A 89 -1.84 -22.93 4.75
CA SER A 89 -1.63 -24.39 4.77
C SER A 89 -1.58 -24.90 3.32
N SER A 90 -0.76 -24.27 2.48
CA SER A 90 -0.60 -24.62 1.08
C SER A 90 0.63 -25.51 0.96
N PRO A 91 0.56 -26.64 0.24
CA PRO A 91 1.71 -27.51 0.01
C PRO A 91 2.77 -26.89 -0.93
N PHE A 92 2.65 -25.61 -1.30
CA PHE A 92 3.60 -24.93 -2.18
C PHE A 92 4.68 -24.19 -1.38
N PRO A 93 5.98 -24.47 -1.62
CA PRO A 93 7.11 -23.92 -0.86
C PRO A 93 7.41 -22.43 -1.09
N ASP A 94 6.54 -21.70 -1.81
CA ASP A 94 6.72 -20.30 -2.23
C ASP A 94 5.67 -19.35 -1.61
N SER A 95 4.93 -19.81 -0.58
CA SER A 95 3.97 -18.94 0.10
C SER A 95 4.70 -17.98 1.04
N GLU A 96 5.03 -16.79 0.54
CA GLU A 96 5.48 -15.66 1.34
C GLU A 96 4.51 -15.39 2.49
N GLN A 97 5.00 -15.41 3.74
CA GLN A 97 4.17 -15.18 4.92
C GLN A 97 3.72 -13.72 4.96
N HIS A 98 2.40 -13.49 5.05
CA HIS A 98 1.82 -12.16 5.11
C HIS A 98 1.22 -11.88 6.49
N TRP A 99 1.55 -10.71 7.02
CA TRP A 99 1.09 -10.21 8.32
C TRP A 99 0.18 -9.02 8.14
N HIS A 100 -0.85 -8.93 8.98
CA HIS A 100 -1.76 -7.79 8.97
C HIS A 100 -2.22 -7.42 10.39
N CYS A 101 -2.58 -6.16 10.56
CA CYS A 101 -3.04 -5.56 11.80
C CYS A 101 -4.24 -4.67 11.48
N HIS A 102 -5.32 -4.82 12.24
CA HIS A 102 -6.55 -4.04 12.10
C HIS A 102 -6.59 -2.91 13.13
N LEU A 103 -6.77 -1.68 12.66
CA LEU A 103 -6.84 -0.47 13.47
C LEU A 103 -8.30 0.03 13.48
N PRO A 104 -9.11 -0.40 14.46
CA PRO A 104 -10.52 -0.01 14.54
C PRO A 104 -10.68 1.41 15.11
N ASN A 105 -11.85 2.00 14.87
CA ASN A 105 -12.32 3.22 15.54
C ASN A 105 -11.35 4.41 15.40
N LEU A 106 -10.77 4.56 14.21
CA LEU A 106 -9.96 5.74 13.88
C LEU A 106 -10.90 6.93 13.66
N LYS A 107 -10.45 8.11 14.11
CA LYS A 107 -11.19 9.36 13.94
C LYS A 107 -10.85 9.97 12.59
N LEU A 108 -11.84 10.59 11.98
CA LEU A 108 -11.64 11.41 10.80
C LEU A 108 -10.77 12.62 11.14
N LEU A 109 -10.07 13.13 10.12
CA LEU A 109 -9.23 14.31 10.16
C LEU A 109 -8.18 14.28 11.29
N THR A 110 -7.77 13.07 11.69
CA THR A 110 -6.83 12.85 12.78
C THR A 110 -5.59 12.15 12.25
N ASP A 111 -4.42 12.74 12.51
CA ASP A 111 -3.13 12.18 12.12
C ASP A 111 -2.69 11.09 13.12
N TYR A 112 -2.53 9.88 12.61
CA TYR A 112 -2.10 8.70 13.37
C TYR A 112 -0.68 8.32 13.01
N ILE A 113 0.09 7.91 14.01
CA ILE A 113 1.41 7.29 13.82
C ILE A 113 1.28 5.80 14.08
N ILE A 114 1.70 4.98 13.13
CA ILE A 114 1.87 3.54 13.28
C ILE A 114 3.35 3.18 13.35
N ASN A 115 3.70 2.30 14.29
CA ASN A 115 5.03 1.75 14.47
C ASN A 115 4.95 0.21 14.39
N ILE A 116 5.65 -0.38 13.43
CA ILE A 116 5.78 -1.83 13.28
C ILE A 116 7.25 -2.19 13.46
N THR A 117 7.54 -2.88 14.55
CA THR A 117 8.88 -3.34 14.91
C THR A 117 9.01 -4.82 14.59
N ALA A 118 9.98 -5.15 13.74
CA ALA A 118 10.43 -6.51 13.49
C ALA A 118 11.57 -6.82 14.46
N VAL A 119 11.39 -7.86 15.28
CA VAL A 119 12.37 -8.25 16.30
C VAL A 119 13.14 -9.48 15.83
N HIS A 120 14.45 -9.38 15.76
CA HIS A 120 15.39 -10.43 15.40
C HIS A 120 16.21 -10.87 16.61
N SER A 121 16.92 -11.99 16.52
CA SER A 121 17.77 -12.47 17.62
C SER A 121 18.92 -11.51 17.97
N GLY A 122 19.44 -10.79 16.97
CA GLY A 122 20.57 -9.86 17.11
C GLY A 122 20.19 -8.38 17.19
N GLY A 123 18.90 -8.02 17.19
CA GLY A 123 18.45 -6.63 17.19
C GLY A 123 17.01 -6.47 16.72
N SER A 124 16.62 -5.24 16.39
CA SER A 124 15.28 -4.94 15.86
C SER A 124 15.35 -3.88 14.77
N SER A 125 14.42 -3.94 13.83
CA SER A 125 14.18 -2.87 12.85
C SER A 125 12.74 -2.39 12.97
N ASN A 126 12.47 -1.12 12.69
CA ASN A 126 11.14 -0.57 12.83
C ASN A 126 10.73 0.28 11.63
N PHE A 127 9.47 0.13 11.22
CA PHE A 127 8.79 0.99 10.28
C PHE A 127 7.90 1.97 11.04
N LEU A 128 8.09 3.27 10.78
CA LEU A 128 7.30 4.33 11.37
C LEU A 128 6.67 5.17 10.25
N ALA A 129 5.35 5.31 10.25
CA ALA A 129 4.64 6.16 9.31
C ALA A 129 3.50 6.92 9.98
N SER A 130 3.21 8.10 9.46
CA SER A 130 2.03 8.89 9.81
C SER A 130 1.00 8.85 8.67
N PHE A 131 -0.28 8.81 9.00
CA PHE A 131 -1.36 8.86 8.02
C PHE A 131 -2.65 9.40 8.63
N MET A 132 -3.47 10.01 7.80
CA MET A 132 -4.88 10.28 8.08
C MET A 132 -5.75 9.25 7.37
N LEU A 133 -6.95 8.97 7.88
CA LEU A 133 -7.80 7.93 7.30
C LEU A 133 -8.18 8.26 5.85
N GLU A 134 -8.39 9.55 5.58
CA GLU A 134 -8.72 10.17 4.31
C GLU A 134 -7.67 9.91 3.22
N ASP A 135 -6.39 9.85 3.61
CA ASP A 135 -5.29 9.65 2.67
C ASP A 135 -5.16 8.20 2.21
N ILE A 136 -5.57 7.26 3.07
CA ILE A 136 -5.44 5.82 2.83
C ILE A 136 -6.76 5.15 2.44
N VAL A 137 -7.81 5.93 2.23
CA VAL A 137 -9.09 5.43 1.71
C VAL A 137 -8.85 4.73 0.38
N LYS A 138 -9.27 3.48 0.27
CA LYS A 138 -9.21 2.69 -0.95
C LYS A 138 -10.33 1.66 -0.93
N PRO A 139 -11.49 1.95 -1.54
CA PRO A 139 -12.60 1.01 -1.61
C PRO A 139 -12.16 -0.32 -2.25
N ASP A 140 -12.94 -1.38 -2.06
CA ASP A 140 -12.78 -2.59 -2.88
C ASP A 140 -13.40 -2.36 -4.29
N PRO A 141 -13.04 -3.17 -5.31
CA PRO A 141 -13.58 -3.02 -6.66
C PRO A 141 -15.10 -3.14 -6.70
N PRO A 142 -15.80 -2.40 -7.59
CA PRO A 142 -17.20 -2.63 -7.90
C PRO A 142 -17.45 -4.10 -8.26
N VAL A 143 -18.63 -4.60 -7.88
CA VAL A 143 -19.07 -5.97 -8.16
C VAL A 143 -20.19 -5.99 -9.17
N ASN A 144 -20.56 -7.18 -9.68
CA ASN A 144 -21.65 -7.35 -10.62
C ASN A 144 -21.54 -6.47 -11.88
N VAL A 145 -20.32 -6.22 -12.37
CA VAL A 145 -20.10 -5.45 -13.60
C VAL A 145 -20.67 -6.23 -14.78
N ARG A 146 -21.57 -5.60 -15.54
CA ARG A 146 -22.26 -6.19 -16.69
C ARG A 146 -22.26 -5.19 -17.83
N VAL A 147 -22.14 -5.70 -19.04
CA VAL A 147 -22.26 -4.92 -20.27
C VAL A 147 -23.29 -5.61 -21.14
N SER A 148 -24.33 -4.88 -21.54
CA SER A 148 -25.43 -5.41 -22.36
C SER A 148 -25.76 -4.48 -23.53
N HIS A 149 -26.34 -5.04 -24.59
CA HIS A 149 -26.87 -4.24 -25.69
C HIS A 149 -28.12 -3.50 -25.23
N HIS A 150 -28.19 -2.21 -25.55
CA HIS A 150 -29.31 -1.36 -25.19
C HIS A 150 -29.68 -0.46 -26.36
N LYS A 151 -30.97 -0.46 -26.76
CA LYS A 151 -31.44 0.21 -27.99
C LYS A 151 -30.62 -0.23 -29.23
N SER A 152 -30.80 0.40 -30.40
CA SER A 152 -30.26 -0.16 -31.65
C SER A 152 -28.72 -0.11 -31.77
N ARG A 153 -28.02 0.72 -30.99
CA ARG A 153 -26.55 0.91 -31.08
C ARG A 153 -25.83 1.28 -29.77
N ASN A 154 -26.51 1.23 -28.62
CA ASN A 154 -25.90 1.66 -27.37
C ASN A 154 -25.50 0.44 -26.54
N LEU A 155 -24.49 0.60 -25.69
CA LEU A 155 -24.19 -0.38 -24.66
C LEU A 155 -24.60 0.20 -23.32
N LEU A 156 -25.24 -0.62 -22.49
CA LEU A 156 -25.52 -0.30 -21.10
C LEU A 156 -24.46 -1.01 -20.25
N VAL A 157 -23.64 -0.22 -19.55
CA VAL A 157 -22.68 -0.71 -18.57
C VAL A 157 -23.25 -0.46 -17.19
N GLU A 158 -23.40 -1.51 -16.39
CA GLU A 158 -23.97 -1.44 -15.05
C GLU A 158 -23.07 -2.18 -14.06
N TRP A 159 -23.07 -1.72 -12.81
CA TRP A 159 -22.31 -2.34 -11.72
C TRP A 159 -23.05 -2.15 -10.40
N SER A 160 -22.54 -2.80 -9.37
CA SER A 160 -22.93 -2.57 -7.99
C SER A 160 -21.73 -2.04 -7.19
N PRO A 161 -21.95 -1.17 -6.20
CA PRO A 161 -20.91 -0.77 -5.26
C PRO A 161 -20.29 -1.98 -4.55
N PRO A 162 -19.05 -1.88 -4.05
CA PRO A 162 -18.43 -2.93 -3.23
C PRO A 162 -19.25 -3.18 -1.95
N PRO A 163 -19.60 -4.45 -1.62
CA PRO A 163 -20.37 -4.77 -0.42
C PRO A 163 -19.69 -4.38 0.90
N THR A 164 -18.35 -4.25 0.89
CA THR A 164 -17.56 -3.79 2.04
C THR A 164 -17.74 -2.30 2.34
N TRP A 165 -18.30 -1.53 1.40
CA TRP A 165 -18.57 -0.10 1.54
C TRP A 165 -20.03 0.16 1.97
N ALA A 166 -20.32 -0.08 3.24
CA ALA A 166 -21.68 0.02 3.78
C ALA A 166 -22.20 1.46 3.92
N SER A 167 -21.31 2.44 4.12
CA SER A 167 -21.67 3.82 4.46
C SER A 167 -21.98 4.71 3.26
N GLN A 168 -22.54 4.18 2.16
CA GLN A 168 -22.76 4.94 0.91
C GLN A 168 -23.68 6.15 1.02
N HIS A 169 -24.59 6.13 2.00
CA HIS A 169 -25.50 7.25 2.27
C HIS A 169 -24.78 8.46 2.89
N ILE A 170 -23.64 8.25 3.55
CA ILE A 170 -22.83 9.30 4.18
C ILE A 170 -21.58 9.58 3.34
N PHE A 171 -20.94 8.53 2.82
CA PHE A 171 -19.72 8.56 2.03
C PHE A 171 -19.99 7.90 0.67
N PRO A 172 -20.71 8.58 -0.23
CA PRO A 172 -20.99 8.08 -1.56
C PRO A 172 -19.71 7.82 -2.35
N LEU A 173 -19.84 6.98 -3.38
CA LEU A 173 -18.75 6.63 -4.28
C LEU A 173 -18.98 7.27 -5.65
N LYS A 174 -17.88 7.58 -6.33
CA LYS A 174 -17.83 7.84 -7.77
C LYS A 174 -17.02 6.77 -8.48
N TYR A 175 -17.29 6.56 -9.75
CA TYR A 175 -16.78 5.44 -10.53
C TYR A 175 -16.09 5.92 -11.79
N GLN A 176 -15.01 5.25 -12.16
CA GLN A 176 -14.37 5.42 -13.46
C GLN A 176 -14.47 4.12 -14.23
N ILE A 177 -14.64 4.23 -15.55
CA ILE A 177 -14.73 3.09 -16.45
C ILE A 177 -13.52 3.13 -17.37
N LEU A 178 -12.81 2.02 -17.47
CA LEU A 178 -11.78 1.79 -18.46
C LEU A 178 -12.33 0.80 -19.48
N TYR A 179 -12.31 1.17 -20.75
CA TYR A 179 -12.53 0.20 -21.81
C TYR A 179 -11.39 0.16 -22.80
N GLN A 180 -11.07 -1.05 -23.24
CA GLN A 180 -9.93 -1.34 -24.11
C GLN A 180 -10.36 -2.12 -25.34
N TRP A 181 -9.65 -1.95 -26.44
CA TRP A 181 -9.84 -2.70 -27.67
C TRP A 181 -8.54 -2.79 -28.48
N GLU A 182 -8.46 -3.78 -29.35
CA GLU A 182 -7.35 -3.89 -30.29
C GLU A 182 -7.65 -3.17 -31.60
N HIS A 183 -6.66 -2.43 -32.11
CA HIS A 183 -6.70 -1.77 -33.41
C HIS A 183 -5.35 -1.92 -34.11
N LYS A 184 -5.33 -2.64 -35.24
CA LYS A 184 -4.12 -2.89 -36.06
C LYS A 184 -2.95 -3.43 -35.22
N GLY A 185 -3.21 -4.39 -34.33
CA GLY A 185 -2.20 -4.99 -33.45
C GLY A 185 -1.78 -4.11 -32.26
N SER A 186 -2.38 -2.94 -32.08
CA SER A 186 -2.14 -2.07 -30.92
C SER A 186 -3.34 -2.05 -29.97
N SER A 187 -3.10 -2.20 -28.67
CA SER A 187 -4.13 -1.98 -27.66
C SER A 187 -4.42 -0.49 -27.51
N LYS A 188 -5.69 -0.14 -27.53
CA LYS A 188 -6.21 1.21 -27.30
C LYS A 188 -7.11 1.18 -26.09
N SER A 189 -7.13 2.27 -25.33
CA SER A 189 -7.93 2.39 -24.13
C SER A 189 -8.55 3.77 -24.00
N VAL A 190 -9.69 3.84 -23.33
CA VAL A 190 -10.37 5.08 -22.97
C VAL A 190 -10.81 4.98 -21.51
N ASN A 191 -10.51 6.02 -20.75
CA ASN A 191 -11.03 6.22 -19.41
C ASN A 191 -12.22 7.18 -19.46
N LEU A 192 -13.33 6.79 -18.84
CA LEU A 192 -14.56 7.58 -18.72
C LEU A 192 -14.86 7.86 -17.25
N GLY A 193 -15.54 8.98 -17.01
CA GLY A 193 -16.00 9.41 -15.69
C GLY A 193 -15.19 10.58 -15.13
N PRO A 194 -15.33 10.87 -13.83
CA PRO A 194 -16.07 10.08 -12.84
C PRO A 194 -17.60 10.12 -13.04
N PHE A 195 -18.28 9.05 -12.62
CA PHE A 195 -19.74 8.92 -12.60
C PHE A 195 -20.22 8.63 -11.18
N GLU A 196 -21.31 9.26 -10.75
CA GLU A 196 -21.92 8.99 -9.44
C GLU A 196 -22.96 7.86 -9.53
N ASN A 197 -23.56 7.69 -10.69
CA ASN A 197 -24.51 6.61 -10.98
C ASN A 197 -23.79 5.27 -11.12
N THR A 198 -24.52 4.18 -10.89
CA THR A 198 -24.04 2.80 -11.06
C THR A 198 -24.32 2.20 -12.44
N LYS A 199 -24.70 3.05 -13.39
CA LYS A 199 -24.95 2.66 -14.77
C LYS A 199 -24.68 3.81 -15.74
N ILE A 200 -24.26 3.47 -16.95
CA ILE A 200 -24.09 4.42 -18.05
C ILE A 200 -24.46 3.80 -19.40
N GLU A 201 -25.07 4.63 -20.25
CA GLU A 201 -25.30 4.31 -21.65
C GLU A 201 -24.16 4.85 -22.51
N LEU A 202 -23.37 3.95 -23.11
CA LEU A 202 -22.29 4.26 -24.03
C LEU A 202 -22.78 4.24 -25.48
N LYS A 203 -22.34 5.23 -26.25
CA LYS A 203 -22.70 5.43 -27.66
C LYS A 203 -21.43 5.53 -28.50
N GLY A 204 -21.58 5.34 -29.82
CA GLY A 204 -20.49 5.59 -30.78
C GLY A 204 -19.38 4.53 -30.80
N LEU A 205 -19.62 3.35 -30.21
CA LEU A 205 -18.69 2.24 -30.30
C LEU A 205 -18.80 1.53 -31.66
N ILE A 206 -17.70 0.96 -32.13
CA ILE A 206 -17.57 0.44 -33.49
C ILE A 206 -18.17 -0.98 -33.60
N PRO A 207 -19.16 -1.21 -34.48
CA PRO A 207 -19.71 -2.54 -34.73
C PRO A 207 -18.67 -3.54 -35.21
N GLY A 208 -18.81 -4.80 -34.80
CA GLY A 208 -17.91 -5.90 -35.10
C GLY A 208 -16.61 -5.91 -34.28
N ARG A 209 -16.42 -4.97 -33.36
CA ARG A 209 -15.22 -4.88 -32.52
C ARG A 209 -15.46 -5.49 -31.13
N ALA A 210 -14.45 -6.17 -30.62
CA ALA A 210 -14.39 -6.64 -29.23
C ALA A 210 -13.86 -5.53 -28.32
N TYR A 211 -14.53 -5.34 -27.19
CA TYR A 211 -14.16 -4.41 -26.15
C TYR A 211 -14.06 -5.14 -24.81
N GLN A 212 -13.12 -4.71 -23.98
CA GLN A 212 -12.96 -5.15 -22.60
C GLN A 212 -13.26 -3.97 -21.67
N PHE A 213 -14.20 -4.15 -20.74
CA PHE A 213 -14.63 -3.12 -19.78
C PHE A 213 -14.20 -3.47 -18.36
N GLN A 214 -13.78 -2.46 -17.61
CA GLN A 214 -13.49 -2.53 -16.18
C GLN A 214 -13.97 -1.26 -15.49
N VAL A 215 -14.33 -1.36 -14.22
CA VAL A 215 -14.81 -0.24 -13.41
C VAL A 215 -14.00 -0.18 -12.12
N CYS A 216 -13.61 1.01 -11.68
CA CYS A 216 -13.07 1.23 -10.33
C CYS A 216 -13.95 2.22 -9.56
N ALA A 217 -13.89 2.13 -8.24
CA ALA A 217 -14.62 3.00 -7.31
C ALA A 217 -13.64 3.92 -6.58
N ARG A 218 -14.06 5.13 -6.27
CA ARG A 218 -13.37 6.07 -5.40
C ARG A 218 -14.40 6.78 -4.53
N GLU A 219 -14.00 7.21 -3.35
CA GLU A 219 -14.82 8.11 -2.54
C GLU A 219 -15.19 9.38 -3.34
N LEU A 220 -16.41 9.89 -3.16
CA LEU A 220 -17.00 10.96 -3.98
C LEU A 220 -16.19 12.26 -3.98
N LEU A 221 -15.69 12.68 -2.82
CA LEU A 221 -14.82 13.86 -2.70
C LEU A 221 -13.43 13.64 -3.30
N GLY A 222 -13.10 12.39 -3.68
CA GLY A 222 -11.83 12.02 -4.27
C GLY A 222 -10.74 11.82 -3.23
N LEU A 223 -11.11 11.53 -1.99
CA LEU A 223 -10.17 11.17 -0.95
C LEU A 223 -9.47 9.83 -1.28
N GLY A 224 -8.24 9.68 -0.79
CA GLY A 224 -7.39 8.53 -1.00
C GLY A 224 -7.26 8.11 -2.47
N HIS A 225 -7.43 6.81 -2.72
CA HIS A 225 -7.14 6.14 -3.98
C HIS A 225 -8.37 5.49 -4.60
N CYS A 226 -8.34 5.31 -5.92
CA CYS A 226 -9.26 4.39 -6.58
C CYS A 226 -9.01 2.95 -6.10
N SER A 227 -10.08 2.17 -6.05
CA SER A 227 -9.99 0.72 -5.92
C SER A 227 -9.21 0.12 -7.09
N SER A 228 -8.80 -1.13 -6.95
CA SER A 228 -8.36 -1.89 -8.12
C SER A 228 -9.50 -1.96 -9.14
N TRP A 229 -9.16 -2.05 -10.42
CA TRP A 229 -10.14 -2.30 -11.46
C TRP A 229 -10.89 -3.61 -11.20
N SER A 230 -12.20 -3.62 -11.49
CA SER A 230 -13.01 -4.84 -11.47
C SER A 230 -12.46 -5.91 -12.41
N SER A 231 -12.93 -7.14 -12.25
CA SER A 231 -12.71 -8.18 -13.27
C SER A 231 -13.16 -7.69 -14.65
N PRO A 232 -12.39 -7.97 -15.72
CA PRO A 232 -12.71 -7.53 -17.06
C PRO A 232 -13.97 -8.20 -17.60
N VAL A 233 -14.81 -7.41 -18.28
CA VAL A 233 -16.00 -7.89 -19.00
C VAL A 233 -15.80 -7.67 -20.48
N ASN A 234 -15.79 -8.76 -21.25
CA ASN A 234 -15.61 -8.70 -22.70
C ASN A 234 -16.97 -8.69 -23.41
N ILE A 235 -17.11 -7.87 -24.44
CA ILE A 235 -18.30 -7.83 -25.30
C ILE A 235 -17.91 -7.54 -26.74
N ILE A 236 -18.61 -8.14 -27.70
CA ILE A 236 -18.48 -7.86 -29.12
C ILE A 236 -19.72 -7.10 -29.56
N ILE A 237 -19.54 -5.97 -30.24
CA ILE A 237 -20.67 -5.23 -30.77
C ILE A 237 -21.17 -5.92 -32.04
N PRO A 238 -22.44 -6.35 -32.14
CA PRO A 238 -22.98 -6.96 -33.34
C PRO A 238 -22.82 -6.03 -34.53
N ARG A 239 -22.46 -6.60 -35.69
CA ARG A 239 -22.61 -5.88 -36.96
C ARG A 239 -24.10 -5.76 -37.21
N THR A 240 -24.60 -4.54 -37.40
CA THR A 240 -25.96 -4.35 -37.94
C THR A 240 -26.00 -5.00 -39.32
N LYS A 241 -26.85 -6.00 -39.52
CA LYS A 241 -27.20 -6.45 -40.87
C LYS A 241 -27.86 -5.26 -41.57
N ALA A 242 -27.31 -4.87 -42.72
CA ALA A 242 -27.91 -3.89 -43.61
C ALA A 242 -29.21 -4.45 -44.19
#